data_AF-A0A820L7E8-F1
#
_entry.id   AF-A0A820L7E8-F1
#
_cell.length_a   1.000
_cell.length_b   1.000
_cell.length_c   1.000
_cell.angle_alpha   90.00
_cell.angle_beta   90.00
_cell.angle_gamma   90.00
#
_symmetry.space_group_name_H-M   'P 1'
#
loop_
_entity.id
_entity.type
_entity.pdbx_description
1 polymer ?
#
loop_
_entity_poly.entity_id
_entity_poly.type
_entity_poly.pdbx_seq_one_letter_code
_entity_poly.pdbx_strand_id
1 'polypeptide(L)'
;TANDNHVDTIGMFEKLRETMIEEGKKTRESFDQLKEEMSHRNNAYEQELSNLKSKVAMLDNELAQHDLVQQETMILITKDGDKADRFLKWADDLDLSPVVPDTKTSLRSDRTIDYAFAKVTQVTVQTNEKNMASRTSWPVFSLFLSYVFPFWEKQWYAFNMNETYNNFTRFLSLLTARCTRAFPLKLARPAIPPELRSKLSYSRALSFKAKRTGDMKLKIKSAKVRNDVRRELRLFQQNQLAKQLSDRNKSVDSARMFWS
;
A
#
# COMPACT_ATOMS: atom_id res chain seq x y z
N THR A 1 -99.65 5.03 52.81
CA THR A 1 -98.42 5.53 52.18
C THR A 1 -97.12 5.03 52.81
N ALA A 2 -97.14 4.16 53.85
CA ALA A 2 -95.91 3.61 54.46
C ALA A 2 -95.50 2.21 53.96
N ASN A 3 -96.37 1.51 53.20
CA ASN A 3 -96.15 0.11 52.80
C ASN A 3 -95.52 -0.05 51.40
N ASP A 4 -95.58 0.99 50.55
CA ASP A 4 -94.95 0.97 49.21
C ASP A 4 -93.45 1.25 49.26
N ASN A 5 -92.93 1.89 50.31
CA ASN A 5 -91.51 2.21 50.43
C ASN A 5 -90.64 0.99 50.81
N HIS A 6 -91.23 -0.10 51.32
CA HIS A 6 -90.46 -1.27 51.77
C HIS A 6 -90.14 -2.24 50.63
N VAL A 7 -91.01 -2.34 49.62
CA VAL A 7 -90.78 -3.17 48.42
C VAL A 7 -89.64 -2.60 47.57
N ASP A 8 -89.50 -1.27 47.54
CA ASP A 8 -88.47 -0.58 46.77
C ASP A 8 -87.05 -0.82 47.33
N THR A 9 -86.94 -0.96 48.66
CA THR A 9 -85.64 -1.25 49.30
C THR A 9 -85.11 -2.65 48.98
N ILE A 10 -85.97 -3.67 48.89
CA ILE A 10 -85.54 -5.05 48.57
C ILE A 10 -85.02 -5.14 47.13
N GLY A 11 -85.72 -4.53 46.17
CA GLY A 11 -85.27 -4.48 44.77
C GLY A 11 -83.95 -3.73 44.59
N MET A 12 -83.69 -2.70 45.41
CA MET A 12 -82.41 -1.99 45.41
C MET A 12 -81.24 -2.86 45.87
N PHE A 13 -81.43 -3.71 46.90
CA PHE A 13 -80.40 -4.62 47.39
C PHE A 13 -80.11 -5.77 46.42
N GLU A 14 -81.13 -6.31 45.74
CA GLU A 14 -80.94 -7.34 44.71
C GLU A 14 -80.15 -6.79 43.51
N LYS A 15 -80.49 -5.58 43.05
CA LYS A 15 -79.74 -4.89 42.00
C LYS A 15 -78.30 -4.61 42.40
N LEU A 16 -78.06 -4.19 43.64
CA LEU A 16 -76.71 -4.00 44.17
C LEU A 16 -75.93 -5.32 44.20
N ARG A 17 -76.54 -6.40 44.66
CA ARG A 17 -75.93 -7.74 44.68
C ARG A 17 -75.56 -8.22 43.27
N GLU A 18 -76.43 -8.02 42.29
CA GLU A 18 -76.15 -8.35 40.89
C GLU A 18 -74.99 -7.51 40.33
N THR A 19 -74.94 -6.21 40.62
CA THR A 19 -73.82 -5.35 40.21
C THR A 19 -72.49 -5.79 40.83
N MET A 20 -72.48 -6.17 42.11
CA MET A 20 -71.27 -6.67 42.77
C MET A 20 -70.79 -8.01 42.21
N ILE A 21 -71.72 -8.91 41.84
CA ILE A 21 -71.38 -10.18 41.18
C ILE A 21 -70.79 -9.92 39.80
N GLU A 22 -71.37 -9.00 39.04
CA GLU A 22 -70.90 -8.66 37.69
C GLU A 22 -69.54 -7.96 37.72
N GLU A 23 -69.30 -7.05 38.67
CA GLU A 23 -67.98 -6.47 38.93
C GLU A 23 -66.96 -7.53 39.38
N GLY A 24 -67.38 -8.48 40.22
CA GLY A 24 -66.57 -9.63 40.62
C GLY A 24 -66.15 -10.52 39.44
N LYS A 25 -67.04 -10.73 38.46
CA LYS A 25 -66.70 -11.46 37.23
C LYS A 25 -65.73 -10.69 36.34
N LYS A 26 -66.00 -9.41 36.09
CA LYS A 26 -65.12 -8.55 35.28
C LYS A 26 -63.72 -8.43 35.86
N THR A 27 -63.61 -8.29 37.19
CA THR A 27 -62.31 -8.26 37.87
C THR A 27 -61.57 -9.58 37.75
N ARG A 28 -62.27 -10.72 37.83
CA ARG A 28 -61.67 -12.05 37.63
C ARG A 28 -61.20 -12.26 36.19
N GLU A 29 -62.02 -11.90 35.20
CA GLU A 29 -61.64 -11.98 33.78
C GLU A 29 -60.44 -11.08 33.47
N SER A 30 -60.41 -9.86 34.01
CA SER A 30 -59.26 -8.95 33.88
C SER A 30 -57.99 -9.54 34.52
N PHE A 31 -58.12 -10.22 35.66
CA PHE A 31 -56.99 -10.89 36.30
C PHE A 31 -56.48 -12.09 35.49
N ASP A 32 -57.39 -12.90 34.93
CA ASP A 32 -57.03 -14.05 34.10
C ASP A 32 -56.34 -13.61 32.79
N GLN A 33 -56.83 -12.52 32.15
CA GLN A 33 -56.17 -11.90 31.00
C GLN A 33 -54.77 -11.38 31.34
N LEU A 34 -54.63 -10.68 32.47
CA LEU A 34 -53.33 -10.17 32.92
C LEU A 34 -52.34 -11.32 33.17
N LYS A 35 -52.82 -12.44 33.73
CA LYS A 35 -52.01 -13.62 33.98
C LYS A 35 -51.52 -14.27 32.67
N GLU A 36 -52.39 -14.35 31.67
CA GLU A 36 -52.04 -14.87 30.34
C GLU A 36 -51.02 -13.96 29.64
N GLU A 37 -51.23 -12.64 29.67
CA GLU A 37 -50.26 -11.66 29.14
C GLU A 37 -48.88 -11.78 29.81
N MET A 38 -48.85 -11.88 31.14
CA MET A 38 -47.60 -12.05 31.88
C MET A 38 -46.91 -13.38 31.53
N SER A 39 -47.67 -14.45 31.32
CA SER A 39 -47.13 -15.73 30.87
C SER A 39 -46.50 -15.62 29.47
N HIS A 40 -47.17 -14.93 28.54
CA HIS A 40 -46.63 -14.71 27.19
C HIS A 40 -45.36 -13.86 27.20
N ARG A 41 -45.32 -12.80 28.01
CA ARG A 41 -44.12 -11.95 28.15
C ARG A 41 -42.95 -12.74 28.74
N ASN A 42 -43.19 -13.57 29.77
CA ASN A 42 -42.14 -14.41 30.34
C ASN A 42 -41.57 -15.39 29.31
N ASN A 43 -42.42 -16.07 28.53
CA ASN A 43 -41.95 -16.95 27.47
C ASN A 43 -41.13 -16.22 26.40
N ALA A 44 -41.54 -14.99 26.03
CA ALA A 44 -40.79 -14.17 25.09
C ALA A 44 -39.39 -13.79 25.64
N TYR A 45 -39.31 -13.40 26.91
CA TYR A 45 -38.02 -13.09 27.55
C TYR A 45 -37.10 -14.31 27.67
N GLU A 46 -37.65 -15.50 27.95
CA GLU A 46 -36.86 -16.73 27.97
C GLU A 46 -36.29 -17.06 26.58
N GLN A 47 -37.05 -16.82 25.52
CA GLN A 47 -36.59 -17.01 24.14
C GLN A 47 -35.50 -16.00 23.77
N GLU A 48 -35.66 -14.72 24.11
CA GLU A 48 -34.62 -13.70 23.90
C GLU A 48 -33.32 -14.03 24.66
N LEU A 49 -33.44 -14.48 25.91
CA LEU A 49 -32.30 -14.87 26.73
C LEU A 49 -31.55 -16.07 26.11
N SER A 50 -32.29 -17.04 25.57
CA SER A 50 -31.71 -18.19 24.86
C SER A 50 -30.92 -17.75 23.62
N ASN A 51 -31.50 -16.85 22.81
CA ASN A 51 -30.85 -16.30 21.63
C ASN A 51 -29.57 -15.53 21.97
N LEU A 52 -29.60 -14.71 23.03
CA LEU A 52 -28.44 -13.96 23.50
C LEU A 52 -27.31 -14.89 23.98
N LYS A 53 -27.63 -15.95 24.74
CA LYS A 53 -26.64 -16.95 25.16
C LYS A 53 -25.96 -17.64 23.98
N SER A 54 -26.73 -18.01 22.95
CA SER A 54 -26.18 -18.58 21.72
C SER A 54 -25.22 -17.62 21.01
N LYS A 55 -25.56 -16.33 20.93
CA LYS A 55 -24.72 -15.30 20.31
C LYS A 55 -23.41 -15.07 21.06
N VAL A 56 -23.45 -15.07 22.39
CA VAL A 56 -22.23 -14.96 23.23
C VAL A 56 -21.30 -16.15 22.98
N ALA A 57 -21.83 -17.37 22.94
CA ALA A 57 -21.03 -18.57 22.67
C ALA A 57 -20.37 -18.55 21.27
N MET A 58 -21.05 -17.98 20.26
CA MET A 58 -20.44 -17.79 18.94
C MET A 58 -19.27 -16.79 18.97
N LEU A 59 -19.43 -15.66 19.66
CA LEU A 59 -18.38 -14.65 19.79
C LEU A 59 -17.17 -15.17 20.58
N ASP A 60 -17.38 -15.96 21.63
CA ASP A 60 -16.28 -16.58 22.40
C ASP A 60 -15.46 -17.54 21.52
N ASN A 61 -16.11 -18.25 20.59
CA ASN A 61 -15.43 -19.12 19.63
C ASN A 61 -14.64 -18.30 18.59
N GLU A 62 -15.22 -17.22 18.07
CA GLU A 62 -14.51 -16.30 17.15
C GLU A 62 -13.28 -15.66 17.81
N LEU A 63 -13.38 -15.28 19.09
CA LEU A 63 -12.27 -14.73 19.85
C LEU A 63 -11.15 -15.76 20.04
N ALA A 64 -11.50 -17.00 20.41
CA ALA A 64 -10.55 -18.09 20.56
C ALA A 64 -9.82 -18.41 19.23
N GLN A 65 -10.51 -18.34 18.10
CA GLN A 65 -9.89 -18.51 16.78
C GLN A 65 -8.91 -17.37 16.45
N HIS A 66 -9.26 -16.13 16.80
CA HIS A 66 -8.38 -14.99 16.56
C HIS A 66 -7.09 -15.06 17.38
N ASP A 67 -7.16 -15.51 18.64
CA ASP A 67 -5.98 -15.68 19.50
C ASP A 67 -5.04 -16.78 18.97
N LEU A 68 -5.58 -17.87 18.42
CA LEU A 68 -4.78 -18.91 17.76
C LEU A 68 -4.04 -18.36 16.54
N VAL A 69 -4.70 -17.58 15.70
CA VAL A 69 -4.07 -16.93 14.52
C VAL A 69 -2.99 -15.94 14.95
N GLN A 70 -3.21 -15.17 16.02
CA GLN A 70 -2.20 -14.27 16.55
C GLN A 70 -0.97 -15.02 17.10
N GLN A 71 -1.16 -16.16 17.77
CA GLN A 71 -0.03 -16.98 18.22
C GLN A 71 0.73 -17.60 17.06
N GLU A 72 0.05 -18.11 16.03
CA GLU A 72 0.70 -18.66 14.83
C GLU A 72 1.53 -17.59 14.09
N THR A 73 0.99 -16.38 13.93
CA THR A 73 1.72 -15.27 13.28
C THR A 73 2.93 -14.82 14.10
N MET A 74 2.83 -14.77 15.43
CA MET A 74 3.97 -14.43 16.31
C MET A 74 5.07 -15.51 16.28
N ILE A 75 4.70 -16.79 16.21
CA ILE A 75 5.65 -17.92 16.04
C ILE A 75 6.30 -17.88 14.65
N LEU A 76 5.59 -17.40 13.62
CA LEU A 76 6.14 -17.24 12.27
C LEU A 76 7.25 -16.17 12.24
N ILE A 77 7.02 -15.02 12.88
CA ILE A 77 7.99 -13.90 12.93
C ILE A 77 9.27 -14.31 13.67
N THR A 78 9.15 -15.05 14.77
CA THR A 78 10.32 -15.51 15.54
C THR A 78 11.10 -16.60 14.82
N LYS A 79 10.43 -17.50 14.09
CA LYS A 79 11.11 -18.50 13.22
C LYS A 79 11.70 -17.90 11.94
N ASP A 80 11.19 -16.76 11.45
CA ASP A 80 11.74 -16.08 10.27
C ASP A 80 13.04 -15.33 10.58
N GLY A 81 13.30 -14.93 11.83
CA GLY A 81 14.60 -14.39 12.23
C GLY A 81 15.76 -15.35 11.92
N ASP A 82 15.63 -16.61 12.36
CA ASP A 82 16.65 -17.64 12.11
C ASP A 82 16.77 -18.02 10.62
N LYS A 83 15.68 -17.93 9.85
CA LYS A 83 15.67 -18.21 8.41
C LYS A 83 16.27 -17.07 7.60
N ALA A 84 16.00 -15.83 8.00
CA ALA A 84 16.63 -14.64 7.44
C ALA A 84 18.14 -14.70 7.64
N ASP A 85 18.61 -15.07 8.84
CA ASP A 85 20.04 -15.23 9.11
C ASP A 85 20.68 -16.36 8.30
N ARG A 86 20.00 -17.50 8.15
CA ARG A 86 20.47 -18.59 7.29
C ARG A 86 20.47 -18.21 5.81
N PHE A 87 19.49 -17.43 5.35
CA PHE A 87 19.40 -16.95 3.98
C PHE A 87 20.49 -15.91 3.69
N LEU A 88 20.71 -14.95 4.60
CA LEU A 88 21.79 -13.97 4.51
C LEU A 88 23.15 -14.65 4.51
N LYS A 89 23.38 -15.63 5.40
CA LYS A 89 24.60 -16.43 5.42
C LYS A 89 24.80 -17.25 4.14
N TRP A 90 23.75 -17.89 3.64
CA TRP A 90 23.80 -18.61 2.35
C TRP A 90 24.07 -17.66 1.16
N ALA A 91 23.52 -16.44 1.20
CA ALA A 91 23.79 -15.42 0.21
C ALA A 91 25.24 -14.90 0.30
N ASP A 92 25.79 -14.75 1.52
CA ASP A 92 27.20 -14.40 1.75
C ASP A 92 28.12 -15.48 1.20
N ASP A 93 27.83 -16.76 1.48
CA ASP A 93 28.60 -17.92 1.01
C ASP A 93 28.66 -18.04 -0.52
N LEU A 94 27.70 -17.44 -1.24
CA LEU A 94 27.61 -17.46 -2.70
C LEU A 94 28.03 -16.13 -3.37
N ASP A 95 28.55 -15.14 -2.62
CA ASP A 95 28.75 -13.76 -3.07
C ASP A 95 27.48 -13.11 -3.64
N LEU A 96 26.31 -13.55 -3.21
CA LEU A 96 25.01 -13.01 -3.65
C LEU A 96 24.49 -11.93 -2.72
N SER A 97 25.07 -11.79 -1.53
CA SER A 97 24.76 -10.71 -0.62
C SER A 97 24.97 -9.36 -1.29
N PRO A 98 24.05 -8.41 -1.08
CA PRO A 98 24.21 -7.09 -1.63
C PRO A 98 25.52 -6.51 -1.11
N VAL A 99 26.48 -6.32 -2.03
CA VAL A 99 27.70 -5.59 -1.72
C VAL A 99 27.26 -4.17 -1.41
N VAL A 100 27.21 -3.84 -0.12
CA VAL A 100 27.15 -2.46 0.35
C VAL A 100 28.52 -1.88 0.03
N PRO A 101 28.63 -1.05 -1.02
CA PRO A 101 29.92 -0.46 -1.31
C PRO A 101 30.26 0.51 -0.18
N ASP A 102 31.54 0.56 0.20
CA ASP A 102 32.06 1.53 1.20
C ASP A 102 31.85 2.99 0.79
N THR A 103 31.37 3.22 -0.43
CA THR A 103 31.09 4.54 -1.00
C THR A 103 29.65 4.60 -1.49
N LYS A 104 29.01 5.79 -1.37
CA LYS A 104 27.64 6.02 -1.81
C LYS A 104 27.47 5.65 -3.29
N THR A 105 26.65 4.64 -3.57
CA THR A 105 26.33 4.17 -4.94
C THR A 105 25.55 5.20 -5.78
N SER A 106 25.08 6.27 -5.16
CA SER A 106 24.36 7.36 -5.82
C SER A 106 24.84 8.72 -5.32
N LEU A 107 25.37 9.55 -6.23
CA LEU A 107 25.62 10.98 -5.99
C LEU A 107 24.32 11.82 -5.85
N ARG A 108 23.14 11.20 -5.84
CA ARG A 108 21.83 11.88 -5.86
C ARG A 108 20.93 11.54 -4.67
N SER A 109 21.32 10.62 -3.80
CA SER A 109 20.56 10.25 -2.60
C SER A 109 21.48 9.64 -1.56
N ASP A 110 21.27 9.96 -0.28
CA ASP A 110 21.94 9.29 0.85
C ASP A 110 21.46 7.86 1.12
N ARG A 111 20.77 7.25 0.13
CA ARG A 111 20.31 5.87 0.22
C ARG A 111 21.41 4.95 -0.31
N THR A 112 21.81 4.00 0.50
CA THR A 112 22.50 2.78 0.09
C THR A 112 21.51 2.00 -0.78
N ILE A 113 21.80 1.85 -2.07
CA ILE A 113 20.99 1.01 -2.96
C ILE A 113 21.70 -0.34 -3.03
N ASP A 114 21.03 -1.35 -2.49
CA ASP A 114 21.47 -2.74 -2.49
C ASP A 114 21.30 -3.32 -3.90
N TYR A 115 22.39 -3.58 -4.60
CA TYR A 115 22.37 -4.33 -5.85
C TYR A 115 22.52 -5.82 -5.53
N ALA A 116 21.40 -6.52 -5.34
CA ALA A 116 21.41 -7.98 -5.32
C ALA A 116 21.17 -8.50 -6.74
N PHE A 117 22.15 -8.44 -7.65
CA PHE A 117 22.16 -9.27 -8.87
C PHE A 117 23.56 -9.26 -9.52
N ALA A 118 24.41 -10.22 -9.17
CA ALA A 118 25.50 -10.63 -10.05
C ALA A 118 26.07 -12.02 -9.67
N LYS A 119 25.66 -13.08 -10.39
CA LYS A 119 26.62 -14.08 -10.91
C LYS A 119 26.04 -15.08 -11.91
N VAL A 120 24.80 -15.55 -11.75
CA VAL A 120 24.41 -16.86 -12.35
C VAL A 120 23.58 -16.78 -13.65
N THR A 121 22.94 -15.66 -13.98
CA THR A 121 22.23 -15.53 -15.26
C THR A 121 22.82 -14.42 -16.11
N GLN A 122 23.67 -14.81 -17.07
CA GLN A 122 23.84 -14.00 -18.28
C GLN A 122 22.48 -13.96 -18.98
N VAL A 123 21.67 -12.96 -18.65
CA VAL A 123 20.59 -12.56 -19.54
C VAL A 123 21.31 -12.05 -20.79
N THR A 124 21.28 -12.86 -21.85
CA THR A 124 21.69 -12.44 -23.19
C THR A 124 20.76 -11.33 -23.61
N VAL A 125 21.10 -10.10 -23.23
CA VAL A 125 20.55 -8.89 -23.83
C VAL A 125 20.94 -9.01 -25.29
N GLN A 126 19.97 -9.32 -26.15
CA GLN A 126 20.15 -9.29 -27.59
C GLN A 126 20.83 -7.97 -27.92
N THR A 127 22.07 -8.05 -28.37
CA THR A 127 22.89 -6.93 -28.82
C THR A 127 22.34 -6.49 -30.17
N ASN A 128 21.16 -5.89 -30.14
CA ASN A 128 20.58 -5.18 -31.27
C ASN A 128 21.51 -4.03 -31.60
N GLU A 129 22.26 -4.20 -32.70
CA GLU A 129 23.06 -3.19 -33.41
C GLU A 129 24.06 -2.41 -32.54
N LYS A 130 25.29 -2.24 -33.01
CA LYS A 130 26.41 -1.58 -32.27
C LYS A 130 26.12 -0.15 -31.77
N ASN A 131 24.93 0.41 -32.03
CA ASN A 131 24.54 1.80 -31.77
C ASN A 131 23.21 1.97 -31.00
N MET A 132 22.65 0.94 -30.36
CA MET A 132 21.47 1.10 -29.49
C MET A 132 21.84 1.20 -28.01
N ALA A 133 21.22 2.13 -27.30
CA ALA A 133 21.22 2.20 -25.85
C ALA A 133 19.89 1.68 -25.30
N SER A 134 19.89 1.20 -24.06
CA SER A 134 18.69 0.76 -23.36
C SER A 134 18.35 1.72 -22.21
N ARG A 135 17.06 1.97 -22.01
CA ARG A 135 16.57 2.73 -20.86
C ARG A 135 15.38 2.02 -20.23
N THR A 136 15.54 1.66 -18.96
CA THR A 136 14.46 1.10 -18.14
C THR A 136 13.64 2.21 -17.50
N SER A 137 12.32 2.12 -17.64
CA SER A 137 11.37 3.00 -16.96
C SER A 137 11.16 2.55 -15.51
N TRP A 138 12.08 2.92 -14.63
CA TRP A 138 12.03 2.56 -13.21
C TRP A 138 10.71 2.92 -12.50
N PRO A 139 10.06 4.08 -12.74
CA PRO A 139 8.76 4.37 -12.10
C PRO A 139 7.67 3.36 -12.47
N VAL A 140 7.63 2.92 -13.74
CA VAL A 140 6.66 1.91 -14.20
C VAL A 140 6.99 0.56 -13.58
N PHE A 141 8.27 0.19 -13.58
CA PHE A 141 8.75 -1.03 -12.94
C PHE A 141 8.36 -1.09 -11.45
N SER A 142 8.63 -0.02 -10.69
CA SER A 142 8.29 0.07 -9.27
C SER A 142 6.79 0.01 -9.01
N LEU A 143 5.99 0.67 -9.86
CA LEU A 143 4.53 0.62 -9.76
C LEU A 143 4.01 -0.82 -9.95
N PHE A 144 4.46 -1.51 -11.02
CA PHE A 144 4.08 -2.89 -11.26
C PHE A 144 4.52 -3.82 -10.13
N LEU A 145 5.75 -3.65 -9.63
CA LEU A 145 6.25 -4.48 -8.54
C LEU A 145 5.41 -4.31 -7.27
N SER A 146 5.01 -3.07 -6.93
CA SER A 146 4.14 -2.82 -5.78
C SER A 146 2.76 -3.50 -5.90
N TYR A 147 2.23 -3.60 -7.12
CA TYR A 147 0.95 -4.25 -7.38
C TYR A 147 1.03 -5.78 -7.27
N VAL A 148 2.12 -6.39 -7.75
CA VAL A 148 2.31 -7.85 -7.74
C VAL A 148 2.91 -8.38 -6.45
N PHE A 149 3.44 -7.51 -5.58
CA PHE A 149 4.12 -7.92 -4.35
C PHE A 149 3.24 -8.82 -3.45
N PRO A 150 1.96 -8.50 -3.15
CA PRO A 150 1.13 -9.35 -2.30
C PRO A 150 0.86 -10.74 -2.89
N PHE A 151 0.91 -10.88 -4.22
CA PHE A 151 0.79 -12.19 -4.87
C PHE A 151 2.03 -13.04 -4.60
N TRP A 152 3.23 -12.49 -4.81
CA TRP A 152 4.48 -13.22 -4.60
C TRP A 152 4.71 -13.57 -3.12
N GLU A 153 4.31 -12.66 -2.22
CA GLU A 153 4.26 -12.92 -0.77
C GLU A 153 3.47 -14.19 -0.45
N LYS A 154 2.26 -14.32 -0.98
CA LYS A 154 1.44 -15.53 -0.80
C LYS A 154 2.06 -16.79 -1.43
N GLN A 155 2.72 -16.66 -2.58
CA GLN A 155 3.37 -17.79 -3.25
C GLN A 155 4.56 -18.34 -2.44
N TRP A 156 5.34 -17.46 -1.79
CA TRP A 156 6.47 -17.89 -0.96
C TRP A 156 6.06 -18.74 0.24
N TYR A 157 4.86 -18.52 0.79
CA TYR A 157 4.34 -19.35 1.89
C TYR A 157 3.75 -20.67 1.43
N ALA A 158 3.24 -20.76 0.19
CA ALA A 158 2.46 -21.90 -0.28
C ALA A 158 3.29 -22.98 -1.02
N PHE A 159 4.46 -22.63 -1.58
CA PHE A 159 5.19 -23.50 -2.50
C PHE A 159 6.65 -23.73 -2.10
N ASN A 160 7.33 -24.63 -2.83
CA ASN A 160 8.77 -24.86 -2.69
C ASN A 160 9.52 -23.53 -2.92
N MET A 161 10.33 -23.12 -1.94
CA MET A 161 11.07 -21.85 -1.98
C MET A 161 11.95 -21.74 -3.22
N ASN A 162 12.60 -22.82 -3.64
CA ASN A 162 13.52 -22.81 -4.79
C ASN A 162 12.78 -22.55 -6.11
N GLU A 163 11.65 -23.23 -6.30
CA GLU A 163 10.84 -23.06 -7.52
C GLU A 163 10.19 -21.67 -7.56
N THR A 164 9.65 -21.21 -6.43
CA THR A 164 9.05 -19.88 -6.31
C THR A 164 10.07 -18.77 -6.56
N TYR A 165 11.29 -18.90 -6.03
CA TYR A 165 12.38 -17.97 -6.27
C TYR A 165 12.78 -17.91 -7.74
N ASN A 166 12.91 -19.06 -8.41
CA ASN A 166 13.22 -19.11 -9.84
C ASN A 166 12.12 -18.44 -10.68
N ASN A 167 10.86 -18.69 -10.33
CA ASN A 167 9.71 -18.07 -10.98
C ASN A 167 9.66 -16.56 -10.75
N PHE A 168 9.95 -16.09 -9.53
CA PHE A 168 10.03 -14.67 -9.21
C PHE A 168 11.17 -13.97 -9.96
N THR A 169 12.36 -14.58 -10.00
CA THR A 169 13.52 -14.06 -10.72
C THR A 169 13.22 -13.96 -12.22
N ARG A 170 12.57 -14.97 -12.80
CA ARG A 170 12.10 -14.94 -14.19
C ARG A 170 11.06 -13.85 -14.42
N PHE A 171 10.15 -13.64 -13.48
CA PHE A 171 9.19 -12.54 -13.54
C PHE A 171 9.90 -11.19 -13.53
N LEU A 172 10.86 -10.96 -12.64
CA LEU A 172 11.62 -9.71 -12.57
C LEU A 172 12.42 -9.44 -13.86
N SER A 173 13.04 -10.45 -14.44
CA SER A 173 13.78 -10.30 -15.70
C SER A 173 12.85 -9.93 -16.86
N LEU A 174 11.67 -10.57 -16.96
CA LEU A 174 10.64 -10.25 -17.95
C LEU A 174 10.06 -8.84 -17.73
N LEU A 175 9.78 -8.46 -16.50
CA LEU A 175 9.29 -7.12 -16.16
C LEU A 175 10.32 -6.05 -16.52
N THR A 176 11.60 -6.29 -16.21
CA THR A 176 12.71 -5.42 -16.59
C THR A 176 12.80 -5.29 -18.10
N ALA A 177 12.73 -6.40 -18.84
CA ALA A 177 12.75 -6.39 -20.30
C ALA A 177 11.58 -5.59 -20.89
N ARG A 178 10.36 -5.75 -20.35
CA ARG A 178 9.17 -4.98 -20.79
C ARG A 178 9.25 -3.50 -20.45
N CYS A 179 9.88 -3.15 -19.33
CA CYS A 179 10.09 -1.76 -18.93
C CYS A 179 11.28 -1.10 -19.63
N THR A 180 12.09 -1.88 -20.34
CA THR A 180 13.27 -1.41 -21.04
C THR A 180 12.95 -1.12 -22.50
N ARG A 181 13.18 0.12 -22.91
CA ARG A 181 13.07 0.53 -24.32
C ARG A 181 14.47 0.75 -24.88
N ALA A 182 14.75 0.11 -26.01
CA ALA A 182 15.92 0.41 -26.81
C ALA A 182 15.72 1.72 -27.56
N PHE A 183 16.77 2.53 -27.68
CA PHE A 183 16.76 3.76 -28.46
C PHE A 183 18.12 3.99 -29.13
N PRO A 184 18.18 4.64 -30.30
CA PRO A 184 19.43 4.96 -30.95
C PRO A 184 20.33 5.81 -30.06
N LEU A 185 21.59 5.42 -29.89
CA LEU A 185 22.59 6.14 -29.09
C LEU A 185 22.82 7.57 -29.62
N LYS A 186 22.61 7.80 -30.93
CA LYS A 186 22.64 9.13 -31.56
C LYS A 186 21.63 10.11 -30.95
N LEU A 187 20.53 9.62 -30.38
CA LEU A 187 19.51 10.43 -29.71
C LEU A 187 19.77 10.59 -28.21
N ALA A 188 20.78 9.90 -27.66
CA ALA A 188 21.13 10.00 -26.25
C ALA A 188 21.71 11.39 -25.95
N ARG A 189 21.09 12.11 -25.01
CA ARG A 189 21.67 13.34 -24.47
C ARG A 189 22.66 12.98 -23.36
N PRO A 190 23.88 13.57 -23.35
CA PRO A 190 24.80 13.35 -22.24
C PRO A 190 24.13 13.77 -20.93
N ALA A 191 24.35 12.98 -19.89
CA ALA A 191 23.79 13.27 -18.58
C ALA A 191 24.40 14.56 -18.04
N ILE A 192 23.54 15.51 -17.64
CA ILE A 192 23.98 16.73 -16.96
C ILE A 192 24.68 16.33 -15.64
N PRO A 193 25.86 16.88 -15.31
CA PRO A 193 26.55 16.61 -14.05
C PRO A 193 25.65 16.90 -12.83
N PRO A 194 25.76 16.13 -11.73
CA PRO A 194 24.96 16.34 -10.52
C PRO A 194 25.03 17.76 -9.98
N GLU A 195 26.20 18.39 -10.00
CA GLU A 195 26.47 19.74 -9.53
C GLU A 195 25.73 20.78 -10.38
N LEU A 196 25.72 20.60 -11.70
CA LEU A 196 25.00 21.50 -12.60
C LEU A 196 23.48 21.30 -12.49
N ARG A 197 23.03 20.07 -12.22
CA ARG A 197 21.61 19.78 -11.95
C ARG A 197 21.14 20.45 -10.65
N SER A 198 21.94 20.38 -9.59
CA SER A 198 21.59 21.02 -8.30
C SER A 198 21.53 22.54 -8.47
N LYS A 199 22.49 23.15 -9.20
CA LYS A 199 22.46 24.58 -9.55
C LYS A 199 21.24 24.98 -10.39
N LEU A 200 20.84 24.16 -11.38
CA LEU A 200 19.61 24.37 -12.16
C LEU A 200 18.35 24.33 -11.29
N SER A 201 18.27 23.38 -10.37
CA SER A 201 17.16 23.26 -9.41
C SER A 201 17.11 24.49 -8.50
N TYR A 202 18.25 24.88 -7.93
CA TYR A 202 18.38 26.06 -7.07
C TYR A 202 17.99 27.34 -7.80
N SER A 203 18.44 27.53 -9.04
CA SER A 203 18.07 28.68 -9.88
C SER A 203 16.56 28.78 -10.10
N ARG A 204 15.88 27.64 -10.34
CA ARG A 204 14.42 27.58 -10.47
C ARG A 204 13.73 27.92 -9.15
N ALA A 205 14.15 27.31 -8.04
CA ALA A 205 13.60 27.58 -6.71
C ALA A 205 13.72 29.07 -6.33
N LEU A 206 14.90 29.68 -6.55
CA LEU A 206 15.11 31.11 -6.35
C LEU A 206 14.19 31.97 -7.22
N SER A 207 14.01 31.59 -8.48
CA SER A 207 13.12 32.31 -9.41
C SER A 207 11.68 32.31 -8.92
N PHE A 208 11.19 31.17 -8.44
CA PHE A 208 9.86 31.07 -7.85
C PHE A 208 9.73 31.87 -6.56
N LYS A 209 10.74 31.81 -5.67
CA LYS A 209 10.77 32.59 -4.44
C LYS A 209 10.73 34.09 -4.74
N ALA A 210 11.56 34.57 -5.66
CA ALA A 210 11.59 35.98 -6.07
C ALA A 210 10.25 36.43 -6.68
N LYS A 211 9.58 35.57 -7.46
CA LYS A 211 8.26 35.87 -8.02
C LYS A 211 7.18 35.97 -6.94
N ARG A 212 7.20 35.09 -5.94
CA ARG A 212 6.22 35.08 -4.83
C ARG A 212 6.39 36.26 -3.88
N THR A 213 7.63 36.57 -3.49
CA THR A 213 7.92 37.62 -2.50
C THR A 213 7.89 39.03 -3.11
N GLY A 214 8.10 39.16 -4.42
CA GLY A 214 8.14 40.48 -5.09
C GLY A 214 9.45 41.25 -4.89
N ASP A 215 10.32 40.83 -3.97
CA ASP A 215 11.60 41.47 -3.63
C ASP A 215 12.54 41.62 -4.84
N MET A 216 12.92 42.87 -5.12
CA MET A 216 13.82 43.23 -6.20
C MET A 216 15.24 42.68 -6.04
N LYS A 217 15.77 42.60 -4.80
CA LYS A 217 17.11 42.04 -4.56
C LYS A 217 17.15 40.56 -4.91
N LEU A 218 16.12 39.80 -4.54
CA LEU A 218 15.97 38.39 -4.91
C LEU A 218 15.79 38.19 -6.42
N LYS A 219 15.07 39.08 -7.12
CA LYS A 219 14.95 39.04 -8.58
C LYS A 219 16.30 39.21 -9.28
N ILE A 220 17.10 40.20 -8.86
CA ILE A 220 18.45 40.44 -9.40
C ILE A 220 19.35 39.22 -9.14
N LYS A 221 19.37 38.71 -7.90
CA LYS A 221 20.14 37.51 -7.54
C LYS A 221 19.72 36.29 -8.36
N SER A 222 18.41 36.06 -8.51
CA SER A 222 17.87 34.96 -9.32
C SER A 222 18.30 35.08 -10.79
N ALA A 223 18.25 36.28 -11.37
CA ALA A 223 18.69 36.53 -12.73
C ALA A 223 20.19 36.23 -12.91
N LYS A 224 21.05 36.69 -11.98
CA LYS A 224 22.48 36.41 -11.98
C LYS A 224 22.77 34.91 -11.96
N VAL A 225 22.21 34.19 -10.98
CA VAL A 225 22.37 32.72 -10.85
C VAL A 225 21.87 32.00 -12.10
N ARG A 226 20.74 32.42 -12.68
CA ARG A 226 20.22 31.81 -13.91
C ARG A 226 21.18 31.98 -15.09
N ASN A 227 21.78 33.16 -15.23
CA ASN A 227 22.72 33.44 -16.31
C ASN A 227 24.02 32.64 -16.14
N ASP A 228 24.55 32.56 -14.92
CA ASP A 228 25.74 31.75 -14.60
C ASP A 228 25.49 30.27 -14.91
N VAL A 229 24.35 29.72 -14.49
CA VAL A 229 23.99 28.31 -14.74
C VAL A 229 23.77 28.04 -16.23
N ARG A 230 23.17 28.99 -16.97
CA ARG A 230 23.03 28.89 -18.43
C ARG A 230 24.38 28.90 -19.13
N ARG A 231 25.33 29.72 -18.67
CA ARG A 231 26.70 29.75 -19.20
C ARG A 231 27.38 28.42 -18.96
N GLU A 232 27.36 27.90 -17.72
CA GLU A 232 27.94 26.59 -17.40
C GLU A 232 27.32 25.45 -18.22
N LEU A 233 26.00 25.45 -18.41
CA LEU A 233 25.32 24.45 -19.23
C LEU A 233 25.73 24.51 -20.70
N ARG A 234 25.87 25.72 -21.27
CA ARG A 234 26.36 25.89 -22.64
C ARG A 234 27.80 25.40 -22.78
N LEU A 235 28.68 25.75 -21.84
CA LEU A 235 30.07 25.28 -21.82
C LEU A 235 30.13 23.75 -21.75
N PHE A 236 29.32 23.13 -20.88
CA PHE A 236 29.23 21.68 -20.80
C PHE A 236 28.81 21.06 -22.13
N GLN A 237 27.76 21.59 -22.77
CA GLN A 237 27.28 21.11 -24.06
C GLN A 237 28.32 21.28 -25.18
N GLN A 238 29.01 22.42 -25.21
CA GLN A 238 30.10 22.68 -26.16
C GLN A 238 31.28 21.73 -25.95
N ASN A 239 31.69 21.48 -24.70
CA ASN A 239 32.76 20.55 -24.39
C ASN A 239 32.39 19.11 -24.77
N GLN A 240 31.13 18.71 -24.55
CA GLN A 240 30.64 17.40 -25.00
C GLN A 240 30.66 17.29 -26.52
N LEU A 241 30.21 18.32 -27.24
CA LEU A 241 30.26 18.35 -28.71
C LEU A 241 31.71 18.31 -29.22
N ALA A 242 32.60 19.10 -28.63
CA ALA A 242 34.02 19.12 -28.98
C ALA A 242 34.68 17.76 -28.73
N LYS A 243 34.36 17.10 -27.60
CA LYS A 243 34.81 15.74 -27.31
C LYS A 243 34.31 14.75 -28.35
N GLN A 244 33.02 14.78 -28.68
CA GLN A 244 32.43 13.91 -29.72
C GLN A 244 33.09 14.14 -31.09
N LEU A 245 33.37 15.39 -31.47
CA LEU A 245 34.06 15.72 -32.72
C LEU A 245 35.53 15.28 -32.72
N SER A 246 36.23 15.44 -31.59
CA SER A 246 37.60 14.95 -31.41
C SER A 246 37.65 13.42 -31.51
N ASP A 247 36.77 12.73 -30.79
CA ASP A 247 36.69 11.27 -30.80
C ASP A 247 36.39 10.75 -32.22
N ARG A 248 35.47 11.42 -32.94
CA ARG A 248 35.18 11.16 -34.37
C ARG A 248 36.41 11.32 -35.27
N ASN A 249 37.17 12.39 -35.10
CA ASN A 249 38.34 12.65 -35.95
C ASN A 249 39.50 11.68 -35.65
N LYS A 250 39.50 11.04 -34.48
CA LYS A 250 40.47 10.00 -34.10
C LYS A 250 40.03 8.60 -34.53
N SER A 251 38.74 8.31 -34.61
CA SER A 251 38.23 7.01 -35.07
C SER A 251 37.97 7.00 -36.58
N VAL A 252 38.92 6.44 -37.34
CA VAL A 252 38.89 6.35 -38.82
C VAL A 252 37.59 5.74 -39.36
N ASP A 253 36.98 4.79 -38.63
CA ASP A 253 35.76 4.09 -39.09
C ASP A 253 34.45 4.83 -38.80
N SER A 254 34.41 5.75 -37.83
CA SER A 254 33.16 6.46 -37.47
C SER A 254 32.87 7.67 -38.38
N ALA A 255 33.88 8.15 -39.11
CA ALA A 255 33.76 9.28 -40.02
C ALA A 255 32.92 8.95 -41.28
N ARG A 256 32.86 7.68 -41.72
CA ARG A 256 32.09 7.25 -42.89
C ARG A 256 30.57 7.16 -42.66
N MET A 257 30.10 6.84 -41.46
CA MET A 257 28.68 6.59 -41.16
C MET A 257 27.80 7.84 -40.96
N PHE A 258 28.37 9.05 -41.01
CA PHE A 258 27.62 10.29 -40.76
C PHE A 258 27.18 11.01 -42.03
N TRP A 259 27.83 10.76 -43.17
CA TRP A 259 27.51 11.40 -44.47
C TRP A 259 26.81 10.46 -45.46
N SER A 260 26.50 9.23 -45.05
CA SER A 260 25.58 8.30 -45.74
C SER A 260 24.22 8.32 -45.06
#